data_AF-A0A656D9U0-F1
#
_entry.id   AF-A0A656D9U0-F1
#
_cell.length_a   1.000
_cell.length_b   1.000
_cell.length_c   1.000
_cell.angle_alpha   90.00
_cell.angle_beta   90.00
_cell.angle_gamma   90.00
#
_symmetry.space_group_name_H-M   'P 1'
#
loop_
_entity.id
_entity.type
_entity.pdbx_description
1 polymer ?
#
loop_
_entity_poly.entity_id
_entity_poly.type
_entity_poly.pdbx_seq_one_letter_code
_entity_poly.pdbx_strand_id
1 'polypeptide(L)'
;MKVKFSLLLIFSLLLTKNLLAQFSHEDTILVDIQKINPRIKIDIKYATEDNFTGRKLYSVPKCFLRRFVALKLDSVQKELEKNRTWVKGLGLLPSSFSSGNFMVYCP
;
A
#
# COMPACT_ATOMS: atom_id res chain seq x y z
N MET A 1 -8.49 20.32 43.89
CA MET A 1 -9.57 19.96 42.94
C MET A 1 -9.34 20.48 41.52
N LYS A 2 -8.86 21.72 41.34
CA LYS A 2 -8.61 22.33 40.00
C LYS A 2 -7.58 21.56 39.12
N VAL A 3 -6.52 21.02 39.72
CA VAL A 3 -5.45 20.30 38.99
C VAL A 3 -5.91 18.94 38.45
N LYS A 4 -6.65 18.15 39.26
CA LYS A 4 -7.20 16.86 38.82
C LYS A 4 -8.24 17.04 37.70
N PHE A 5 -9.06 18.08 37.79
CA PHE A 5 -10.02 18.43 36.73
C PHE A 5 -9.32 18.86 35.43
N SER A 6 -8.23 19.63 35.55
CA SER A 6 -7.39 20.00 34.40
C SER A 6 -6.75 18.79 33.73
N LEU A 7 -6.18 17.86 34.51
CA LEU A 7 -5.60 16.60 33.98
C LEU A 7 -6.66 15.72 33.29
N LEU A 8 -7.87 15.63 33.83
CA LEU A 8 -8.96 14.83 33.26
C LEU A 8 -9.50 15.42 31.94
N LEU A 9 -9.56 16.76 31.85
CA LEU A 9 -9.86 17.48 30.60
C LEU A 9 -8.79 17.27 29.53
N ILE A 10 -7.51 17.36 29.89
CA ILE A 10 -6.40 17.13 28.96
C ILE A 10 -6.38 15.68 28.47
N PHE A 11 -6.62 14.70 29.34
CA PHE A 11 -6.72 13.29 28.97
C PHE A 11 -7.91 13.03 28.03
N SER A 12 -9.07 13.64 28.29
CA SER A 12 -10.24 13.59 27.40
C SER A 12 -9.97 14.22 26.03
N LEU A 13 -9.29 15.36 25.99
CA LEU A 13 -8.86 16.03 24.74
C LEU A 13 -7.81 15.21 23.96
N LEU A 14 -6.96 14.44 24.65
CA LEU A 14 -6.01 13.53 24.03
C LEU A 14 -6.69 12.25 23.50
N LEU A 15 -7.71 11.74 24.20
CA LEU A 15 -8.44 10.53 23.83
C LEU A 15 -9.35 10.76 22.60
N THR A 16 -10.00 11.92 22.52
CA THR A 16 -10.92 12.29 21.42
C THR A 16 -10.23 12.44 20.06
N LYS A 17 -8.98 12.93 20.02
CA LYS A 17 -8.20 13.07 18.77
C LYS A 17 -7.95 11.73 18.09
N ASN A 18 -7.65 10.69 18.86
CA ASN A 18 -7.41 9.34 18.34
C ASN A 18 -8.69 8.71 17.77
N LEU A 19 -9.85 9.00 18.39
CA LEU A 19 -11.14 8.49 17.95
C LEU A 19 -11.55 9.06 16.58
N LEU A 20 -11.39 10.38 16.36
CA LEU A 20 -11.77 11.02 15.08
C LEU A 20 -10.88 10.59 13.90
N ALA A 21 -9.59 10.32 14.14
CA ALA A 21 -8.69 9.81 13.11
C ALA A 21 -9.14 8.44 12.57
N GLN A 22 -9.71 7.60 13.44
CA GLN A 22 -10.11 6.24 13.13
C GLN A 22 -11.30 6.15 12.14
N PHE A 23 -12.14 7.19 12.06
CA PHE A 23 -13.32 7.25 11.17
C PHE A 23 -13.08 7.98 9.84
N SER A 24 -11.87 8.46 9.57
CA SER A 24 -11.58 9.37 8.43
C SER A 24 -11.24 8.70 7.08
N HIS A 25 -11.50 7.40 6.89
CA HIS A 25 -11.07 6.69 5.68
C HIS A 25 -12.21 5.95 4.97
N GLU A 26 -13.21 6.68 4.52
CA GLU A 26 -14.03 6.21 3.39
C GLU A 26 -13.30 6.50 2.08
N ASP A 27 -12.19 5.79 1.85
CA ASP A 27 -11.45 5.90 0.59
C ASP A 27 -12.06 4.98 -0.46
N THR A 28 -13.16 5.41 -1.06
CA THR A 28 -13.90 4.66 -2.10
C THR A 28 -13.31 4.83 -3.50
N ILE A 29 -12.39 5.77 -3.68
CA ILE A 29 -11.83 6.09 -4.99
C ILE A 29 -10.82 5.02 -5.38
N LEU A 30 -11.08 4.36 -6.50
CA LEU A 30 -10.14 3.46 -7.15
C LEU A 30 -9.26 4.23 -8.12
N VAL A 31 -7.95 4.00 -8.03
CA VAL A 31 -6.94 4.60 -8.91
C VAL A 31 -6.09 3.51 -9.54
N ASP A 32 -5.70 3.73 -10.79
CA ASP A 32 -4.73 2.89 -11.49
C ASP A 32 -3.35 3.10 -10.87
N ILE A 33 -2.77 2.04 -10.29
CA ILE A 33 -1.50 2.15 -9.56
C ILE A 33 -0.34 2.59 -10.47
N GLN A 34 -0.36 2.21 -11.75
CA GLN A 34 0.71 2.61 -12.67
C GLN A 34 0.67 4.11 -12.99
N LYS A 35 -0.49 4.77 -12.84
CA LYS A 35 -0.59 6.23 -12.93
C LYS A 35 -0.03 6.94 -11.70
N ILE A 36 -0.04 6.28 -10.55
CA ILE A 36 0.53 6.82 -9.30
C ILE A 36 2.06 6.65 -9.30
N ASN A 37 2.55 5.45 -9.61
CA ASN A 37 3.97 5.18 -9.73
C ASN A 37 4.24 4.10 -10.81
N PRO A 38 4.77 4.46 -11.99
CA PRO A 38 5.03 3.51 -13.08
C PRO A 38 6.21 2.58 -12.81
N ARG A 39 6.99 2.81 -11.74
CA ARG A 39 8.09 1.91 -11.34
C ARG A 39 7.59 0.68 -10.59
N ILE A 40 6.38 0.72 -10.04
CA ILE A 40 5.74 -0.44 -9.42
C ILE A 40 5.36 -1.43 -10.53
N LYS A 41 5.92 -2.63 -10.47
CA LYS A 41 5.57 -3.72 -11.40
C LYS A 41 4.24 -4.33 -10.97
N ILE A 42 3.42 -4.72 -11.93
CA ILE A 42 2.17 -5.44 -11.65
C ILE A 42 2.20 -6.81 -12.33
N ASP A 43 1.65 -7.81 -11.65
CA ASP A 43 1.35 -9.11 -12.23
C ASP A 43 -0.16 -9.34 -12.18
N ILE A 44 -0.80 -9.44 -13.35
CA ILE A 44 -2.25 -9.62 -13.48
C ILE A 44 -2.50 -10.98 -14.11
N LYS A 45 -2.34 -12.05 -13.32
CA LYS A 45 -2.41 -13.44 -13.81
C LYS A 45 -3.71 -13.76 -14.53
N TYR A 46 -4.84 -13.23 -14.07
CA TYR A 46 -6.13 -13.46 -14.70
C TYR A 46 -6.34 -12.67 -16.01
N ALA A 47 -5.46 -11.73 -16.35
CA ALA A 47 -5.43 -11.08 -17.66
C ALA A 47 -4.57 -11.82 -18.70
N THR A 48 -3.95 -12.95 -18.32
CA THR A 48 -3.14 -13.83 -19.18
C THR A 48 -3.66 -15.27 -19.08
N GLU A 49 -3.06 -16.21 -19.81
CA GLU A 49 -3.34 -17.65 -19.65
C GLU A 49 -2.43 -18.32 -18.61
N ASP A 50 -1.42 -17.59 -18.09
CA ASP A 50 -0.55 -18.01 -17.00
C ASP A 50 -1.28 -17.90 -15.66
N ASN A 51 -2.35 -18.67 -15.50
CA ASN A 51 -3.08 -18.79 -14.25
C ASN A 51 -3.69 -20.19 -14.15
N PHE A 52 -4.20 -20.53 -12.96
CA PHE A 52 -4.68 -21.89 -12.66
C PHE A 52 -5.85 -22.36 -13.56
N THR A 53 -6.58 -21.43 -14.20
CA THR A 53 -7.69 -21.77 -15.11
C THR A 53 -7.22 -22.06 -16.54
N GLY A 54 -5.99 -21.69 -16.90
CA GLY A 54 -5.47 -21.78 -18.27
C GLY A 54 -6.22 -20.90 -19.29
N ARG A 55 -7.03 -19.94 -18.80
CA ARG A 55 -7.85 -19.05 -19.64
C ARG A 55 -7.71 -17.62 -19.16
N LYS A 56 -7.83 -16.67 -20.09
CA LYS A 56 -7.90 -15.23 -19.78
C LYS A 56 -9.29 -14.88 -19.22
N LEU A 57 -9.35 -14.47 -17.97
CA LEU A 57 -10.60 -14.08 -17.30
C LEU A 57 -10.86 -12.57 -17.39
N TYR A 58 -9.81 -11.75 -17.39
CA TYR A 58 -9.93 -10.29 -17.48
C TYR A 58 -9.49 -9.79 -18.85
N SER A 59 -10.23 -8.82 -19.39
CA SER A 59 -9.92 -8.23 -20.70
C SER A 59 -8.67 -7.33 -20.68
N VAL A 60 -8.44 -6.60 -19.58
CA VAL A 60 -7.39 -5.59 -19.45
C VAL A 60 -6.41 -5.89 -18.31
N PRO A 61 -5.09 -5.78 -18.53
CA PRO A 61 -4.08 -6.00 -17.50
C PRO A 61 -3.84 -4.72 -16.68
N LYS A 62 -4.86 -4.23 -15.97
CA LYS A 62 -4.76 -3.04 -15.12
C LYS A 62 -5.05 -3.35 -13.66
N CYS A 63 -4.29 -2.73 -12.75
CA CYS A 63 -4.51 -2.86 -11.32
C CYS A 63 -5.05 -1.56 -10.74
N PHE A 64 -6.31 -1.60 -10.32
CA PHE A 64 -6.97 -0.50 -9.63
C PHE A 64 -7.03 -0.80 -8.14
N LEU A 65 -6.58 0.16 -7.33
CA LEU A 65 -6.55 0.05 -5.86
C LEU A 65 -7.23 1.26 -5.23
N ARG A 66 -7.66 1.12 -3.98
CA ARG A 66 -8.01 2.28 -3.15
C ARG A 66 -6.85 3.26 -3.12
N ARG A 67 -7.12 4.55 -3.26
CA ARG A 67 -6.11 5.59 -3.38
C ARG A 67 -5.07 5.57 -2.25
N PHE A 68 -5.51 5.40 -1.00
CA PHE A 68 -4.64 5.33 0.17
C PHE A 68 -3.68 4.14 0.08
N VAL A 69 -4.13 3.00 -0.45
CA VAL A 69 -3.30 1.81 -0.64
C VAL A 69 -2.25 2.09 -1.71
N ALA A 70 -2.66 2.66 -2.85
CA ALA A 70 -1.73 3.01 -3.92
C ALA A 70 -0.63 3.99 -3.44
N LEU A 71 -0.97 4.97 -2.61
CA LEU A 71 0.00 5.92 -2.03
C LEU A 71 0.94 5.27 -0.99
N LYS A 72 0.43 4.32 -0.20
CA LYS A 72 1.28 3.56 0.73
C LYS A 72 2.29 2.68 -0.03
N LEU A 73 1.85 2.03 -1.11
CA LEU A 73 2.74 1.23 -1.96
C LEU A 73 3.79 2.10 -2.67
N ASP A 74 3.44 3.29 -3.14
CA ASP A 74 4.40 4.27 -3.66
C ASP A 74 5.46 4.66 -2.61
N SER A 75 5.04 4.84 -1.36
CA SER A 75 5.96 5.16 -0.25
C SER A 75 6.93 4.01 0.01
N VAL A 76 6.45 2.76 0.01
CA VAL A 76 7.30 1.56 0.10
C VAL A 76 8.28 1.48 -1.06
N GLN A 77 7.83 1.73 -2.30
CA GLN A 77 8.69 1.74 -3.48
C GLN A 77 9.82 2.77 -3.35
N LYS A 78 9.50 3.99 -2.91
CA LYS A 78 10.50 5.06 -2.67
C LYS A 78 11.50 4.68 -1.57
N GLU A 79 11.04 4.03 -0.51
CA GLU A 79 11.91 3.58 0.57
C GLU A 79 12.87 2.47 0.10
N LEU A 80 12.37 1.50 -0.67
CA LEU A 80 13.19 0.44 -1.27
C LEU A 80 14.25 1.00 -2.22
N GLU A 81 13.89 2.03 -3.01
CA GLU A 81 14.83 2.73 -3.89
C GLU A 81 15.95 3.43 -3.09
N LYS A 82 15.61 4.01 -1.93
CA LYS A 82 16.57 4.67 -1.03
C LYS A 82 17.48 3.67 -0.31
N ASN A 83 16.94 2.53 0.11
CA ASN A 83 17.58 1.57 1.01
C ASN A 83 18.01 0.27 0.29
N ARG A 84 18.44 0.35 -0.99
CA ARG A 84 18.83 -0.80 -1.83
C ARG A 84 19.78 -1.80 -1.17
N THR A 85 20.60 -1.36 -0.22
CA THR A 85 21.55 -2.18 0.55
C THR A 85 20.88 -3.08 1.60
N TRP A 86 19.82 -2.60 2.27
CA TRP A 86 19.14 -3.35 3.34
C TRP A 86 18.37 -4.57 2.82
N VAL A 87 17.77 -4.44 1.63
CA VAL A 87 16.95 -5.50 1.03
C VAL A 87 17.79 -6.65 0.44
N LYS A 88 19.04 -6.37 0.03
CA LYS A 88 19.99 -7.40 -0.41
C LYS A 88 20.55 -8.21 0.76
N GLY A 89 20.74 -7.60 1.93
CA GLY A 89 21.32 -8.25 3.11
C GLY A 89 20.38 -9.21 3.87
N LEU A 90 19.06 -9.03 3.73
CA LEU A 90 18.06 -9.86 4.43
C LEU A 90 17.62 -11.11 3.66
N GLY A 91 18.03 -11.29 2.39
CA GLY A 91 17.61 -12.44 1.58
C GLY A 91 16.10 -12.51 1.29
N LEU A 92 15.35 -11.46 1.61
CA LEU A 92 13.88 -11.41 1.53
C LEU A 92 13.35 -11.10 0.12
N LEU A 93 14.23 -10.92 -0.87
CA LEU A 93 13.83 -10.66 -2.24
C LEU A 93 14.00 -11.92 -3.09
N PRO A 94 12.92 -12.46 -3.68
CA PRO A 94 13.05 -13.49 -4.70
C PRO A 94 13.90 -12.96 -5.87
N SER A 95 14.59 -13.85 -6.59
CA SER A 95 15.48 -13.52 -7.71
C SER A 95 14.84 -12.66 -8.82
N SER A 96 13.50 -12.61 -8.86
CA SER A 96 12.71 -11.72 -9.73
C SER A 96 12.74 -10.23 -9.37
N PHE A 97 13.22 -9.88 -8.17
CA PHE A 97 13.34 -8.51 -7.67
C PHE A 97 14.66 -7.81 -8.03
N SER A 98 15.36 -8.32 -9.04
CA SER A 98 16.67 -7.81 -9.51
C SER A 98 16.69 -6.30 -9.82
N SER A 99 15.54 -5.68 -10.12
CA SER A 99 15.43 -4.26 -10.43
C SER A 99 15.17 -3.33 -9.23
N GLY A 100 14.92 -3.87 -8.02
CA GLY A 100 14.55 -3.05 -6.85
C GLY A 100 13.14 -2.43 -6.92
N ASN A 101 12.25 -3.01 -7.73
CA ASN A 101 10.88 -2.54 -7.90
C ASN A 101 9.89 -3.52 -7.29
N PHE A 102 8.95 -3.00 -6.49
CA PHE A 102 7.86 -3.74 -5.88
C PHE A 102 6.95 -4.34 -6.96
N MET A 103 6.62 -5.63 -6.82
CA MET A 103 5.64 -6.31 -7.66
C MET A 103 4.33 -6.46 -6.89
N VAL A 104 3.26 -5.86 -7.39
CA VAL A 104 1.91 -6.06 -6.84
C VAL A 104 1.24 -7.19 -7.59
N TYR A 105 0.83 -8.22 -6.86
CA TYR A 105 -0.03 -9.28 -7.38
C TYR A 105 -1.48 -8.79 -7.28
N CYS A 106 -2.12 -8.53 -8.41
CA CYS A 106 -3.54 -8.19 -8.42
C CYS A 106 -4.30 -9.38 -9.03
N PRO A 107 -5.30 -9.93 -8.31
CA PRO A 107 -6.13 -11.00 -8.83
C PRO A 107 -6.93 -10.46 -10.01
#